data_AF-A0A6M0RD22-F1
#
_entry.id   AF-A0A6M0RD22-F1
#
_cell.length_a   1.000
_cell.length_b   1.000
_cell.length_c   1.000
_cell.angle_alpha   90.00
_cell.angle_beta   90.00
_cell.angle_gamma   90.00
#
_symmetry.space_group_name_H-M   'P 1'
#
loop_
_entity.id
_entity.type
_entity.pdbx_description
1 polymer ?
#
loop_
_entity_poly.entity_id
_entity_poly.type
_entity_poly.pdbx_seq_one_letter_code
_entity_poly.pdbx_strand_id
1 'polypeptide(L)'
;MAKRFQMPFLGEYYNDLLAIEAWLKDRSAPTEAQNMLCSALTEREATRNAIIERLARKRGISAEALIDQILAGTAEHLTPEEYATLRDQQEQEADDE
;
A
#
# COMPACT_ATOMS: atom_id res chain seq x y z
N MET A 1 -5.17 22.69 9.17
CA MET A 1 -6.36 21.83 9.10
C MET A 1 -5.97 20.54 8.42
N ALA A 2 -6.23 19.37 9.02
CA ALA A 2 -6.01 18.10 8.34
C ALA A 2 -7.03 17.94 7.21
N LYS A 3 -6.57 17.84 5.96
CA LYS A 3 -7.43 17.57 4.80
C LYS A 3 -7.98 16.16 4.96
N ARG A 4 -9.31 16.00 4.92
CA ARG A 4 -9.93 14.67 4.95
C ARG A 4 -9.53 13.94 3.67
N PHE A 5 -8.99 12.73 3.84
CA PHE A 5 -8.72 11.84 2.72
C PHE A 5 -10.07 11.52 2.03
N GLN A 6 -10.15 11.77 0.72
CA GLN A 6 -11.34 11.51 -0.07
C GLN A 6 -11.04 10.40 -1.05
N MET A 7 -11.82 9.33 -0.97
CA MET A 7 -11.77 8.27 -1.97
C MET A 7 -12.45 8.76 -3.24
N PRO A 8 -11.78 8.74 -4.40
CA PRO A 8 -12.44 8.99 -5.67
C PRO A 8 -13.45 7.87 -5.96
N PHE A 9 -14.39 8.14 -6.86
CA PHE A 9 -15.31 7.13 -7.36
C PHE A 9 -14.52 5.99 -8.02
N LEU A 10 -14.68 4.76 -7.51
CA LEU A 10 -13.91 3.59 -7.95
C LEU A 10 -14.57 2.82 -9.12
N GLY A 11 -15.71 3.28 -9.62
CA GLY A 11 -16.58 2.52 -10.55
C GLY A 11 -17.84 2.00 -9.86
N GLU A 12 -18.90 1.78 -10.62
CA GLU A 12 -20.20 1.34 -10.08
C GLU A 12 -20.07 0.08 -9.23
N TYR A 13 -19.44 -0.96 -9.78
CA TYR A 13 -19.23 -2.24 -9.08
C TYR A 13 -18.61 -2.10 -7.68
N TYR A 14 -17.50 -1.36 -7.55
CA TYR A 14 -16.80 -1.23 -6.28
C TYR A 14 -17.55 -0.33 -5.28
N ASN A 15 -18.27 0.68 -5.76
CA ASN A 15 -19.09 1.51 -4.88
C ASN A 15 -20.32 0.75 -4.36
N ASP A 16 -20.92 -0.11 -5.18
CA ASP A 16 -22.02 -0.97 -4.76
C ASP A 16 -21.55 -1.96 -3.67
N LEU A 17 -20.40 -2.61 -3.88
CA LEU A 17 -19.80 -3.48 -2.86
C LEU A 17 -19.52 -2.72 -1.55
N LEU A 18 -18.94 -1.53 -1.64
CA LEU A 18 -18.67 -0.69 -0.47
C LEU A 18 -19.96 -0.29 0.26
N ALA A 19 -21.02 0.05 -0.48
CA ALA A 19 -22.31 0.41 0.09
C ALA A 19 -22.96 -0.78 0.82
N ILE A 20 -22.89 -1.98 0.23
CA ILE A 20 -23.37 -3.22 0.84
C ILE A 20 -22.59 -3.52 2.14
N GLU A 21 -21.26 -3.50 2.08
CA GLU A 21 -20.39 -3.75 3.24
C GLU A 21 -20.65 -2.75 4.38
N ALA A 22 -20.76 -1.46 4.04
CA ALA A 22 -21.04 -0.41 5.01
C ALA A 22 -22.41 -0.61 5.68
N TRP A 23 -23.42 -0.99 4.90
CA TRP A 23 -24.76 -1.29 5.42
C TRP A 23 -24.76 -2.51 6.34
N LEU A 24 -24.11 -3.62 5.95
CA LEU A 24 -24.01 -4.84 6.75
C LEU A 24 -23.36 -4.61 8.12
N LYS A 25 -22.45 -3.64 8.21
CA LYS A 25 -21.68 -3.32 9.42
C LYS A 25 -22.21 -2.12 10.20
N ASP A 26 -23.36 -1.57 9.80
CA ASP A 26 -23.97 -0.36 10.38
C ASP A 26 -23.00 0.83 10.44
N ARG A 27 -22.36 1.11 9.30
CA ARG A 27 -21.35 2.19 9.14
C ARG A 27 -21.67 3.07 7.96
N SER A 28 -21.15 4.29 7.98
CA SER A 28 -21.13 5.15 6.78
C SER A 28 -20.13 4.61 5.76
N ALA A 29 -20.42 4.74 4.47
CA ALA A 29 -19.48 4.34 3.40
C ALA A 29 -18.08 4.95 3.54
N PRO A 30 -17.91 6.25 3.90
CA PRO A 30 -16.58 6.80 4.18
C PRO A 30 -15.85 6.13 5.35
N THR A 31 -16.58 5.76 6.42
CA THR A 31 -16.00 5.06 7.57
C THR A 31 -15.58 3.65 7.19
N GLU A 32 -16.40 2.92 6.44
CA GLU A 32 -16.05 1.57 6.03
C GLU A 32 -14.90 1.57 5.03
N ALA A 33 -14.87 2.52 4.08
CA ALA A 33 -13.74 2.68 3.17
C ALA A 33 -12.43 2.96 3.91
N GLN A 34 -12.47 3.80 4.95
CA GLN A 34 -11.31 4.04 5.81
C GLN A 34 -10.85 2.75 6.51
N ASN A 35 -11.78 1.98 7.08
CA ASN A 35 -11.45 0.75 7.78
C ASN A 35 -10.86 -0.31 6.85
N MET A 36 -11.46 -0.51 5.67
CA MET A 36 -10.96 -1.43 4.66
C MET A 36 -9.57 -1.01 4.17
N LEU A 37 -9.34 0.29 3.95
CA LEU A 37 -8.02 0.80 3.57
C LEU A 37 -6.98 0.53 4.66
N CYS A 38 -7.32 0.78 5.93
CA CYS A 38 -6.44 0.45 7.05
C CYS A 38 -6.11 -1.05 7.10
N SER A 39 -7.11 -1.93 6.94
CA SER A 39 -6.90 -3.38 6.89
C SER A 39 -5.93 -3.77 5.77
N ALA A 40 -6.20 -3.31 4.55
CA ALA A 40 -5.35 -3.61 3.40
C ALA A 40 -3.92 -3.07 3.55
N LEU A 41 -3.73 -1.91 4.20
CA LEU A 41 -2.40 -1.36 4.46
C LEU A 41 -1.64 -2.15 5.53
N THR A 42 -2.33 -2.66 6.55
CA THR A 42 -1.77 -3.53 7.58
C THR A 42 -1.42 -4.91 7.03
N GLU A 43 -2.31 -5.52 6.24
CA GLU A 43 -2.05 -6.80 5.57
C GLU A 43 -0.80 -6.76 4.69
N ARG A 44 -0.55 -5.61 4.04
CA ARG A 44 0.64 -5.39 3.19
C ARG A 44 1.88 -4.92 3.96
N GLU A 45 1.84 -4.83 5.28
CA GLU A 45 2.92 -4.25 6.08
C GLU A 45 4.23 -5.04 5.96
N ALA A 46 4.18 -6.37 6.15
CA ALA A 46 5.36 -7.22 6.06
C ALA A 46 6.03 -7.11 4.69
N THR A 47 5.25 -7.25 3.61
CA THR A 47 5.73 -7.13 2.22
C THR A 47 6.32 -5.75 1.95
N ARG A 48 5.66 -4.67 2.40
CA ARG A 48 6.13 -3.30 2.24
C ARG A 48 7.47 -3.09 2.96
N ASN A 49 7.61 -3.58 4.18
CA ASN A 49 8.83 -3.46 4.97
C ASN A 49 9.99 -4.24 4.33
N ALA A 50 9.75 -5.47 3.85
CA ALA A 50 10.76 -6.28 3.16
C ALA A 50 11.28 -5.58 1.88
N ILE A 51 10.38 -4.94 1.11
CA ILE A 51 10.76 -4.14 -0.06
C ILE A 51 11.64 -2.96 0.37
N ILE A 52 11.20 -2.19 1.38
CA ILE A 52 11.96 -1.02 1.88
C ILE A 52 13.35 -1.45 2.34
N GLU A 53 13.47 -2.52 3.13
CA GLU A 53 14.76 -3.04 3.62
C GLU A 53 15.68 -3.43 2.46
N ARG A 54 15.15 -4.10 1.43
CA ARG A 54 15.92 -4.49 0.27
C ARG A 54 16.42 -3.26 -0.51
N LEU A 55 15.58 -2.26 -0.69
CA LEU A 55 15.94 -1.02 -1.38
C LEU A 55 16.97 -0.20 -0.59
N ALA A 56 16.80 -0.10 0.72
CA ALA A 56 17.72 0.57 1.60
C ALA A 56 19.11 -0.08 1.54
N ARG A 57 19.18 -1.43 1.59
CA ARG A 57 20.42 -2.19 1.41
C ARG A 57 21.10 -1.91 0.07
N LYS A 58 20.35 -1.90 -1.03
CA LYS A 58 20.89 -1.56 -2.36
C LYS A 58 21.48 -0.15 -2.43
N ARG A 59 20.90 0.80 -1.68
CA ARG A 59 21.32 2.21 -1.63
C ARG A 59 22.36 2.51 -0.56
N GLY A 60 22.76 1.51 0.25
CA GLY A 60 23.72 1.69 1.34
C GLY A 60 23.20 2.59 2.47
N ILE A 61 21.89 2.71 2.65
CA ILE A 61 21.24 3.50 3.71
C ILE A 61 20.39 2.61 4.62
N SER A 62 19.95 3.12 5.77
CA SER A 62 19.00 2.41 6.63
C SER A 62 17.58 2.45 6.05
N ALA A 63 16.74 1.47 6.44
CA ALA A 63 15.33 1.46 6.08
C ALA A 63 14.60 2.71 6.59
N GLU A 64 14.90 3.15 7.81
CA GLU A 64 14.36 4.39 8.41
C GLU A 64 14.71 5.62 7.56
N ALA A 65 15.97 5.76 7.15
CA ALA A 65 16.39 6.88 6.31
C ALA A 65 15.69 6.87 4.95
N LEU A 66 15.45 5.68 4.38
CA LEU A 66 14.68 5.56 3.14
C LEU A 66 13.21 5.94 3.34
N ILE A 67 12.60 5.54 4.46
CA ILE A 67 11.23 5.92 4.82
C ILE A 67 11.12 7.44 4.94
N ASP A 68 12.06 8.07 5.65
CA ASP A 68 12.09 9.53 5.81
C ASP A 68 12.18 10.24 4.45
N GLN A 69 13.04 9.75 3.55
CA GLN A 69 13.13 10.29 2.19
C GLN A 69 11.83 10.12 1.39
N ILE A 70 11.14 8.98 1.52
CA ILE A 70 9.86 8.73 0.84
C ILE A 70 8.80 9.71 1.36
N LEU A 71 8.68 9.86 2.68
CA LEU A 71 7.71 10.74 3.31
C LEU A 71 8.00 12.23 3.05
N ALA A 72 9.28 12.58 2.88
CA ALA A 72 9.71 13.91 2.46
C ALA A 72 9.53 14.17 0.95
N GLY A 73 9.23 13.14 0.15
CA GLY A 73 9.13 13.23 -1.30
C GLY A 73 10.47 13.40 -2.02
N THR A 74 11.58 13.06 -1.36
CA THR A 74 12.95 13.22 -1.89
C THR A 74 13.61 11.90 -2.26
N ALA A 75 12.96 10.76 -2.01
CA ALA A 75 13.47 9.45 -2.40
C ALA A 75 13.49 9.31 -3.93
N GLU A 76 14.61 8.83 -4.47
CA GLU A 76 14.65 8.44 -5.88
C GLU A 76 13.69 7.28 -6.13
N HIS A 77 12.88 7.39 -7.18
CA HIS A 77 11.98 6.32 -7.61
C HIS A 77 12.80 5.13 -8.16
N LEU A 78 12.27 3.92 -7.97
CA LEU A 78 12.77 2.75 -8.69
C LEU A 78 12.59 2.95 -10.19
N THR A 79 13.57 2.54 -10.98
CA THR A 79 13.34 2.44 -12.41
C THR A 79 12.32 1.32 -12.70
N PRO A 80 11.58 1.36 -13.81
CA PRO A 80 10.63 0.31 -14.18
C PRO A 80 11.24 -1.10 -14.20
N GLU A 81 12.52 -1.21 -14.57
CA GLU A 81 13.28 -2.46 -14.63
C GLU A 81 13.53 -3.04 -13.22
N GLU A 82 13.82 -2.16 -12.26
CA GLU A 82 13.99 -2.56 -10.86
C GLU A 82 12.66 -3.00 -10.23
N TYR A 83 11.55 -2.40 -10.64
CA TYR A 83 10.22 -2.77 -10.17
C TYR A 83 9.77 -4.15 -10.70
N ALA A 84 9.99 -4.43 -11.99
CA ALA A 84 9.68 -5.74 -12.57
C ALA A 84 10.44 -6.87 -11.87
N THR A 85 11.75 -6.67 -11.64
CA THR A 85 12.60 -7.64 -10.94
C THR A 85 12.13 -7.93 -9.51
N LEU A 86 11.55 -6.93 -8.82
CA LEU A 86 11.05 -7.11 -7.45
C LEU A 86 9.72 -7.85 -7.42
N ARG A 87 8.84 -7.59 -8.39
CA ARG A 87 7.54 -8.26 -8.51
C ARG A 87 7.69 -9.74 -8.85
N ASP A 88 8.49 -10.05 -9.86
CA ASP A 88 8.66 -11.42 -10.35
C ASP A 88 9.28 -12.34 -9.29
N GLN A 89 10.07 -11.79 -8.37
CA GLN A 89 10.65 -12.52 -7.24
C GLN A 89 9.66 -12.75 -6.09
N GLN A 90 8.62 -11.91 -5.95
CA GLN A 90 7.53 -12.17 -4.99
C GLN A 90 6.54 -13.22 -5.49
N GLU A 91 6.39 -13.37 -6.81
CA GLU A 91 5.56 -14.42 -7.41
C GLU A 91 6.26 -15.80 -7.33
N GLN A 92 7.60 -15.86 -7.38
CA GLN A 92 8.37 -17.12 -7.27
C GLN A 92 8.46 -17.67 -5.83
N GLU A 93 8.57 -16.82 -4.81
CA GLU A 93 8.61 -17.29 -3.41
C GLU A 93 7.24 -17.79 -2.90
N ALA A 94 6.13 -17.50 -3.60
CA ALA A 94 4.78 -17.95 -3.26
C ALA A 94 4.41 -19.33 -3.86
N ASP A 95 5.17 -19.83 -4.84
CA ASP A 95 4.94 -21.13 -5.50
C ASP A 95 5.81 -22.26 -4.91
N ASP A 96 6.78 -21.94 -4.04
CA ASP A 96 7.72 -22.89 -3.41
C ASP A 96 7.32 -23.28 -1.96
N GLU A 97 6.14 -22.87 -1.46
CA GLU A 97 5.58 -23.20 -0.13
C GLU A 97 4.27 -24.02 -0.24
#